data_AF-A0A7X8FYD7-F1
#
_entry.id   AF-A0A7X8FYD7-F1
#
_cell.length_a   1.000
_cell.length_b   1.000
_cell.length_c   1.000
_cell.angle_alpha   90.00
_cell.angle_beta   90.00
_cell.angle_gamma   90.00
#
_symmetry.space_group_name_H-M   'P 1'
#
loop_
_entity.id
_entity.type
_entity.pdbx_description
1 polymer ?
#
loop_
_entity_poly.entity_id
_entity_poly.type
_entity_poly.pdbx_seq_one_letter_code
_entity_poly.pdbx_strand_id
1 'polypeptide(L)'
;MLLSYLNNKMISLEKNSYTKDEILEKMVNIINEKYTGKKDINEIYKKIIARENVGTTGIGKGIAVPHARCESINEIIMAIMILKNPVEYSTPDGENVNIIIMLVAPKEKNNEYLNLLASISDIFRNEELRKNIINCNSEDEILELLIRYSSKEII
;
A
#
# COMPACT_ATOMS: atom_id res chain seq x y z
N MET A 1 14.57 -5.53 -1.36
CA MET A 1 13.72 -5.50 -0.16
C MET A 1 12.29 -5.05 -0.47
N LEU A 2 12.03 -3.90 -1.09
CA LEU A 2 10.69 -3.55 -1.64
C LEU A 2 10.45 -4.13 -3.05
N LEU A 3 11.47 -4.04 -3.92
CA LEU A 3 11.39 -4.42 -5.34
C LEU A 3 10.88 -5.84 -5.60
N SER A 4 11.17 -6.78 -4.69
CA SER A 4 10.71 -8.18 -4.77
C SER A 4 9.20 -8.32 -4.67
N TYR A 5 8.51 -7.29 -4.20
CA TYR A 5 7.06 -7.24 -4.01
C TYR A 5 6.36 -6.32 -5.01
N LEU A 6 7.11 -5.60 -5.86
CA LEU A 6 6.54 -4.74 -6.88
C LEU A 6 6.11 -5.57 -8.10
N ASN A 7 4.84 -5.44 -8.45
CA ASN A 7 4.25 -6.02 -9.65
C ASN A 7 3.33 -4.96 -10.24
N ASN A 8 3.46 -4.65 -11.54
CA ASN A 8 2.63 -3.62 -12.17
C ASN A 8 1.13 -3.92 -12.01
N LYS A 9 0.74 -5.19 -12.00
CA LYS A 9 -0.66 -5.61 -11.80
C LYS A 9 -1.19 -5.25 -10.41
N MET A 10 -0.32 -4.98 -9.44
CA MET A 10 -0.67 -4.60 -8.07
C MET A 10 -0.60 -3.09 -7.84
N ILE A 11 -0.37 -2.31 -8.89
CA ILE A 11 -0.36 -0.85 -8.84
C ILE A 11 -1.64 -0.35 -9.51
N SER A 12 -2.30 0.62 -8.88
CA SER A 12 -3.49 1.26 -9.41
C SER A 12 -3.38 2.78 -9.37
N LEU A 13 -3.77 3.44 -10.45
CA LEU A 13 -3.91 4.89 -10.50
C LEU A 13 -5.38 5.30 -10.57
N GLU A 14 -5.85 6.00 -9.56
CA GLU A 14 -7.26 6.32 -9.37
C GLU A 14 -7.52 7.82 -9.54
N LYS A 15 -8.48 8.16 -10.41
CA LYS A 15 -8.80 9.54 -10.80
C LYS A 15 -10.09 10.08 -10.21
N ASN A 16 -10.91 9.21 -9.60
CA ASN A 16 -12.14 9.61 -8.94
C ASN A 16 -11.86 10.02 -7.48
N SER A 17 -12.88 10.51 -6.80
CA SER A 17 -12.86 10.73 -5.34
C SER A 17 -13.51 9.55 -4.65
N TYR A 18 -12.98 9.18 -3.48
CA TYR A 18 -13.43 8.04 -2.70
C TYR A 18 -13.43 8.38 -1.22
N THR A 19 -14.22 7.64 -0.46
CA THR A 19 -14.14 7.55 1.00
C THR A 19 -13.05 6.56 1.42
N LYS A 20 -12.63 6.63 2.69
CA LYS A 20 -11.66 5.69 3.27
C LYS A 20 -12.09 4.23 3.10
N ASP A 21 -13.36 3.93 3.34
CA ASP A 21 -13.89 2.56 3.26
C ASP A 21 -13.86 2.03 1.82
N GLU A 22 -14.25 2.86 0.84
CA GLU A 22 -14.16 2.52 -0.59
C GLU A 22 -12.72 2.26 -1.03
N ILE A 23 -11.75 3.02 -0.51
CA ILE A 23 -10.31 2.77 -0.78
C ILE A 23 -9.88 1.41 -0.21
N LEU A 24 -10.24 1.09 1.02
CA LEU A 24 -9.87 -0.19 1.64
C LEU A 24 -10.49 -1.38 0.89
N GLU A 25 -11.76 -1.26 0.49
CA GLU A 25 -12.44 -2.26 -0.33
C GLU A 25 -11.76 -2.43 -1.70
N LYS A 26 -11.47 -1.33 -2.41
CA LYS A 26 -10.78 -1.36 -3.71
C LYS A 26 -9.40 -2.00 -3.63
N MET A 27 -8.62 -1.68 -2.59
CA MET A 27 -7.30 -2.29 -2.39
C MET A 27 -7.39 -3.80 -2.20
N VAL A 28 -8.38 -4.27 -1.44
CA VAL A 28 -8.63 -5.71 -1.29
C VAL A 28 -9.10 -6.32 -2.63
N ASN A 29 -9.95 -5.63 -3.39
CA ASN A 29 -10.38 -6.10 -4.71
C ASN A 29 -9.21 -6.22 -5.71
N ILE A 30 -8.21 -5.32 -5.67
CA ILE A 30 -6.97 -5.46 -6.46
C ILE A 30 -6.28 -6.78 -6.11
N ILE A 31 -6.13 -7.09 -4.82
CA ILE A 31 -5.56 -8.38 -4.39
C ILE A 31 -6.41 -9.54 -4.92
N ASN A 32 -7.74 -9.44 -4.84
CA ASN A 32 -8.64 -10.49 -5.29
C ASN A 32 -8.45 -10.84 -6.77
N GLU A 33 -8.40 -9.82 -7.62
CA GLU A 33 -8.34 -9.96 -9.07
C GLU A 33 -6.95 -10.35 -9.57
N LYS A 34 -5.90 -9.83 -8.93
CA LYS A 34 -4.54 -9.84 -9.50
C LYS A 34 -3.63 -10.86 -8.85
N TYR A 35 -3.88 -11.21 -7.58
CA TYR A 35 -3.10 -12.23 -6.88
C TYR A 35 -3.65 -13.62 -7.20
N THR A 36 -2.80 -14.52 -7.69
CA THR A 36 -3.22 -15.86 -8.13
C THR A 36 -2.96 -16.95 -7.10
N GLY A 37 -2.24 -16.65 -6.02
CA GLY A 37 -1.95 -17.61 -4.95
C GLY A 37 -3.12 -17.82 -3.98
N LYS A 38 -2.86 -18.59 -2.92
CA LYS A 38 -3.85 -18.95 -1.90
C LYS A 38 -4.33 -17.68 -1.18
N LYS A 39 -5.64 -17.43 -1.17
CA LYS A 39 -6.26 -16.29 -0.48
C LYS A 39 -7.69 -16.61 -0.04
N ASP A 40 -8.11 -16.01 1.07
CA ASP A 40 -9.51 -15.83 1.45
C ASP A 40 -9.76 -14.32 1.54
N ILE A 41 -10.52 -13.80 0.57
CA ILE A 41 -10.71 -12.35 0.47
C ILE A 41 -11.54 -11.78 1.62
N ASN A 42 -12.45 -12.58 2.17
CA ASN A 42 -13.29 -12.18 3.28
C ASN A 42 -12.46 -12.10 4.57
N GLU A 43 -11.54 -13.05 4.77
CA GLU A 43 -10.59 -12.96 5.89
C GLU A 43 -9.72 -11.70 5.77
N ILE A 44 -9.12 -11.49 4.59
CA ILE A 44 -8.24 -10.34 4.32
C ILE A 44 -8.97 -9.02 4.62
N TYR A 45 -10.17 -8.82 4.05
CA TYR A 45 -10.95 -7.61 4.27
C TYR A 45 -11.25 -7.40 5.76
N LYS A 46 -11.77 -8.42 6.44
CA LYS A 46 -12.08 -8.35 7.88
C LYS A 46 -10.86 -7.99 8.71
N LYS A 47 -9.69 -8.55 8.41
CA LYS A 47 -8.45 -8.27 9.15
C LYS A 47 -7.94 -6.86 8.91
N ILE A 48 -8.02 -6.36 7.68
CA ILE A 48 -7.68 -4.97 7.33
C ILE A 48 -8.56 -3.99 8.10
N ILE A 49 -9.89 -4.17 8.04
CA ILE A 49 -10.84 -3.30 8.74
C ILE A 49 -10.64 -3.39 10.26
N ALA A 50 -10.45 -4.59 10.81
CA ALA A 50 -10.17 -4.76 12.23
C ALA A 50 -8.90 -4.02 12.66
N ARG A 51 -7.84 -4.05 11.84
CA ARG A 51 -6.62 -3.27 12.11
C ARG A 51 -6.88 -1.78 12.06
N GLU A 52 -7.60 -1.30 11.05
CA GLU A 52 -7.89 0.12 10.88
C GLU A 52 -8.72 0.69 12.05
N ASN A 53 -9.65 -0.11 12.59
CA ASN A 53 -10.49 0.27 13.73
C ASN A 53 -9.73 0.37 15.06
N VAL A 54 -8.56 -0.25 15.19
CA VAL A 54 -7.68 -0.04 16.37
C VAL A 54 -7.12 1.39 16.37
N GLY A 55 -6.97 1.97 15.19
CA GLY A 55 -6.44 3.31 14.98
C GLY A 55 -5.93 3.44 13.54
N THR A 56 -5.95 4.67 13.04
CA THR A 56 -5.59 4.98 11.65
C THR A 56 -4.28 4.30 11.23
N THR A 57 -4.25 3.75 10.02
CA THR A 57 -2.99 3.36 9.36
C THR A 57 -2.42 4.47 8.46
N GLY A 58 -3.05 5.64 8.48
CA GLY A 58 -2.49 6.88 7.97
C GLY A 58 -1.29 7.30 8.81
N ILE A 59 -0.11 7.43 8.18
CA ILE A 59 1.14 7.78 8.86
C ILE A 59 1.53 9.26 8.70
N GLY A 60 0.69 10.03 8.00
CA GLY A 60 0.94 11.41 7.63
C GLY A 60 1.66 11.56 6.28
N LYS A 61 1.91 12.81 5.89
CA LYS A 61 2.58 13.21 4.64
C LYS A 61 1.89 12.65 3.39
N GLY A 62 0.56 12.54 3.45
CA GLY A 62 -0.26 11.98 2.38
C GLY A 62 -0.17 10.47 2.21
N ILE A 63 0.25 9.70 3.22
CA ILE A 63 0.44 8.24 3.13
C ILE A 63 -0.44 7.47 4.12
N ALA A 64 -1.01 6.36 3.65
CA ALA A 64 -1.55 5.30 4.49
C ALA A 64 -0.91 3.95 4.15
N VAL A 65 -0.72 3.10 5.17
CA VAL A 65 -0.18 1.75 5.02
C VAL A 65 -1.12 0.72 5.64
N PRO A 66 -2.32 0.46 5.07
CA PRO A 66 -3.25 -0.53 5.60
C PRO A 66 -2.61 -1.91 5.61
N HIS A 67 -2.61 -2.60 6.75
CA HIS A 67 -1.88 -3.85 6.86
C HIS A 67 -2.56 -4.87 7.75
N ALA A 68 -2.35 -6.16 7.45
CA ALA A 68 -2.90 -7.23 8.24
C ALA A 68 -2.07 -8.51 8.16
N ARG A 69 -2.18 -9.34 9.21
CA ARG A 69 -1.75 -10.74 9.17
C ARG A 69 -2.96 -11.64 8.96
N CYS A 70 -2.86 -12.56 7.99
CA CYS A 70 -3.94 -13.47 7.60
C CYS A 70 -3.44 -14.91 7.54
N GLU A 71 -4.29 -15.87 7.89
CA GLU A 71 -3.99 -17.31 7.81
C GLU A 71 -4.25 -17.87 6.41
N SER A 72 -5.11 -17.20 5.63
CA SER A 72 -5.51 -17.63 4.29
C SER A 72 -4.45 -17.46 3.21
N ILE A 73 -3.27 -16.90 3.51
CA ILE A 73 -2.20 -16.64 2.54
C ILE A 73 -0.90 -17.34 2.98
N ASN A 74 0.02 -17.59 2.06
CA ASN A 74 1.30 -18.26 2.32
C ASN A 74 2.53 -17.39 1.99
N GLU A 75 2.33 -16.25 1.35
CA GLU A 75 3.35 -15.26 1.03
C GLU A 75 2.84 -13.85 1.29
N ILE A 76 3.77 -12.90 1.35
CA ILE A 76 3.42 -11.49 1.55
C ILE A 76 2.87 -10.94 0.23
N ILE A 77 1.76 -10.22 0.33
CA ILE A 77 1.10 -9.54 -0.79
C ILE A 77 1.18 -8.03 -0.54
N MET A 78 1.60 -7.29 -1.55
CA MET A 78 1.63 -5.83 -1.53
C MET A 78 0.86 -5.26 -2.72
N ALA A 79 0.02 -4.27 -2.45
CA ALA A 79 -0.66 -3.48 -3.47
C ALA A 79 -0.44 -1.99 -3.21
N ILE A 80 -0.35 -1.20 -4.29
CA ILE A 80 -0.13 0.24 -4.23
C ILE A 80 -1.25 0.93 -5.01
N MET A 81 -1.82 1.97 -4.42
CA MET A 81 -2.79 2.83 -5.08
C MET A 81 -2.40 4.28 -4.90
N ILE A 82 -2.41 5.00 -6.02
CA ILE A 82 -2.17 6.44 -6.07
C ILE A 82 -3.48 7.13 -6.41
N LEU A 83 -3.89 8.08 -5.57
CA LEU A 83 -5.10 8.86 -5.76
C LEU A 83 -4.75 10.24 -6.31
N LYS A 84 -5.39 10.63 -7.42
CA LYS A 84 -5.32 12.01 -7.90
C LYS A 84 -6.11 12.98 -7.02
N ASN A 85 -7.19 12.51 -6.40
CA ASN A 85 -7.94 13.27 -5.40
C ASN A 85 -7.66 12.66 -4.02
N PRO A 86 -7.01 13.38 -3.10
CA PRO A 86 -6.66 12.83 -1.80
C PRO A 86 -7.89 12.55 -0.94
N VAL A 87 -7.84 11.47 -0.16
CA VAL A 87 -8.93 11.03 0.72
C VAL A 87 -8.68 11.43 2.18
N GLU A 88 -9.73 11.82 2.89
CA GLU A 88 -9.66 12.01 4.34
C GLU A 88 -9.38 10.65 5.03
N TYR A 89 -8.29 10.56 5.78
CA TYR A 89 -7.84 9.31 6.39
C TYR A 89 -7.55 9.41 7.90
N SER A 90 -7.85 10.58 8.50
CA SER A 90 -7.60 10.86 9.92
C SER A 90 -6.13 10.65 10.32
N THR A 91 -5.18 11.11 9.51
CA THR A 91 -3.74 10.99 9.80
C THR A 91 -3.34 11.84 11.03
N PRO A 92 -2.21 11.54 11.70
CA PRO A 92 -1.74 12.32 12.84
C PRO A 92 -1.42 13.79 12.55
N ASP A 93 -1.09 14.13 11.30
CA ASP A 93 -0.82 15.51 10.85
C ASP A 93 -2.05 16.21 10.26
N GLY A 94 -3.19 15.51 10.16
CA GLY A 94 -4.42 16.03 9.58
C GLY A 94 -4.42 16.16 8.05
N GLU A 95 -3.37 15.71 7.36
CA GLU A 95 -3.32 15.72 5.89
C GLU A 95 -4.16 14.57 5.27
N ASN A 96 -4.81 14.86 4.15
CA ASN A 96 -5.46 13.83 3.35
C ASN A 96 -4.42 12.95 2.63
N VAL A 97 -4.80 11.71 2.30
CA VAL A 97 -3.90 10.69 1.75
C VAL A 97 -4.02 10.58 0.24
N ASN A 98 -2.88 10.57 -0.46
CA ASN A 98 -2.78 10.26 -1.88
C ASN A 98 -2.17 8.88 -2.15
N ILE A 99 -1.35 8.37 -1.23
CA ILE A 99 -0.52 7.18 -1.46
C ILE A 99 -0.97 6.10 -0.47
N ILE A 100 -1.49 5.00 -0.98
CA ILE A 100 -1.95 3.87 -0.17
C ILE A 100 -1.14 2.64 -0.53
N ILE A 101 -0.51 2.02 0.46
CA ILE A 101 0.30 0.82 0.30
C ILE A 101 -0.27 -0.26 1.21
N MET A 102 -1.06 -1.17 0.64
CA MET A 102 -1.65 -2.27 1.41
C MET A 102 -0.66 -3.42 1.52
N LEU A 103 -0.51 -3.96 2.73
CA LEU A 103 0.37 -5.09 3.02
C LEU A 103 -0.35 -6.21 3.77
N VAL A 104 -0.40 -7.39 3.18
CA VAL A 104 -0.98 -8.58 3.81
C VAL A 104 0.10 -9.65 3.96
N ALA A 105 0.29 -10.19 5.16
CA ALA A 105 1.33 -11.17 5.45
C ALA A 105 0.80 -12.43 6.14
N PRO A 106 1.40 -13.61 5.89
CA PRO A 106 1.11 -14.81 6.68
C PRO A 106 1.67 -14.66 8.10
N LYS A 107 1.12 -15.42 9.05
CA LYS A 107 1.53 -15.35 10.47
C LYS A 107 3.00 -15.74 10.71
N GLU A 108 3.54 -16.56 9.82
CA GLU A 108 4.87 -17.15 9.92
C GLU A 108 5.97 -16.18 9.47
N LYS A 109 5.66 -15.17 8.65
CA LYS A 109 6.63 -14.24 8.06
C LYS A 109 6.77 -12.93 8.84
N ASN A 110 6.90 -13.01 10.17
CA ASN A 110 6.87 -11.82 11.04
C ASN A 110 8.01 -10.82 10.77
N ASN A 111 9.26 -11.30 10.67
CA ASN A 111 10.41 -10.41 10.48
C ASN A 111 10.39 -9.76 9.09
N GLU A 112 10.07 -10.55 8.06
CA GLU A 112 9.97 -10.06 6.69
C GLU A 112 8.90 -8.98 6.55
N TYR A 113 7.75 -9.19 7.20
CA TYR A 113 6.67 -8.21 7.29
C TYR A 113 7.08 -6.89 7.96
N LEU A 114 7.75 -6.94 9.11
CA LEU A 114 8.21 -5.74 9.80
C LEU A 114 9.29 -5.00 9.01
N ASN A 115 10.23 -5.73 8.40
CA ASN A 115 11.27 -5.16 7.55
C ASN A 115 10.67 -4.45 6.33
N LEU A 116 9.61 -4.99 5.75
CA LEU A 116 8.93 -4.37 4.62
C LEU A 116 8.15 -3.12 5.03
N LEU A 117 7.46 -3.12 6.18
CA LEU A 117 6.83 -1.91 6.72
C LEU A 117 7.85 -0.79 6.98
N ALA A 118 9.01 -1.14 7.55
CA ALA A 118 10.09 -0.19 7.76
C ALA A 118 10.62 0.36 6.42
N SER A 119 10.84 -0.52 5.43
CA SER A 119 11.29 -0.13 4.10
C SER A 119 10.32 0.83 3.41
N ILE A 120 9.01 0.54 3.48
CA ILE A 120 7.97 1.40 2.93
C ILE A 120 8.03 2.77 3.61
N SER A 121 8.10 2.77 4.94
CA SER A 121 8.17 4.02 5.71
C SER A 121 9.38 4.84 5.29
N ASP A 122 10.55 4.23 5.17
CA ASP A 122 11.81 4.92 4.85
C ASP A 122 11.85 5.45 3.41
N ILE A 123 11.48 4.64 2.42
CA ILE A 123 11.41 5.06 1.01
C ILE A 123 10.49 6.28 0.86
N PHE A 124 9.31 6.22 1.48
CA PHE A 124 8.31 7.28 1.38
C PHE A 124 8.56 8.47 2.32
N ARG A 125 9.62 8.47 3.16
CA ARG A 125 10.10 9.71 3.81
C ARG A 125 10.61 10.72 2.79
N ASN A 126 11.11 10.26 1.64
CA ASN A 126 11.60 11.12 0.56
C ASN A 126 10.45 11.96 -0.02
N GLU A 127 10.50 13.28 0.22
CA GLU A 127 9.48 14.21 -0.25
C GLU A 127 9.44 14.33 -1.77
N GLU A 128 10.59 14.28 -2.43
CA GLU A 128 10.70 14.32 -3.89
C GLU A 128 9.98 13.12 -4.51
N LEU A 129 10.18 11.92 -3.96
CA LEU A 129 9.45 10.72 -4.38
C LEU A 129 7.93 10.92 -4.23
N ARG A 130 7.46 11.39 -3.07
CA ARG A 130 6.03 11.62 -2.84
C ARG A 130 5.45 12.63 -3.84
N LYS A 131 6.16 13.71 -4.12
CA LYS A 131 5.73 14.71 -5.12
C LYS A 131 5.73 14.14 -6.53
N ASN A 132 6.72 13.33 -6.89
CA ASN A 132 6.82 12.76 -8.23
C ASN A 132 5.75 11.68 -8.46
N ILE A 133 5.50 10.80 -7.47
CA ILE A 133 4.58 9.67 -7.63
C ILE A 133 3.12 10.13 -7.78
N ILE A 134 2.70 11.18 -7.06
CA ILE A 134 1.36 11.74 -7.21
C ILE A 134 1.14 12.41 -8.58
N ASN A 135 2.22 12.79 -9.27
CA ASN A 135 2.18 13.42 -10.58
C ASN A 135 2.24 12.42 -11.75
N CYS A 136 2.58 11.15 -11.51
CA CYS A 136 2.55 10.09 -12.53
C CYS A 136 1.17 9.93 -13.16
N ASN A 137 1.12 9.64 -14.46
CA ASN A 137 -0.12 9.55 -15.25
C ASN A 137 -0.49 8.11 -15.64
N SER A 138 0.36 7.14 -15.30
CA SER A 138 0.12 5.71 -15.53
C SER A 138 0.72 4.84 -14.42
N GLU A 139 0.25 3.61 -14.32
CA GLU A 139 0.78 2.59 -13.40
C GLU A 139 2.23 2.21 -13.74
N ASP A 140 2.58 2.23 -15.03
CA ASP A 140 3.95 1.99 -15.49
C ASP A 140 4.91 3.11 -15.05
N GLU A 141 4.51 4.38 -15.15
CA GLU A 141 5.31 5.51 -14.64
C GLU A 141 5.55 5.40 -13.12
N ILE A 142 4.53 4.98 -12.37
CA ILE A 142 4.64 4.75 -10.93
C ILE A 142 5.65 3.64 -10.65
N LEU A 143 5.56 2.51 -11.36
CA LEU A 143 6.48 1.39 -11.20
C LEU A 143 7.92 1.81 -11.51
N GLU A 144 8.17 2.47 -12.64
CA GLU A 144 9.49 2.93 -13.03
C GLU A 144 10.11 3.88 -11.99
N LEU A 145 9.29 4.79 -11.45
CA LEU A 145 9.72 5.71 -10.41
C LEU A 145 10.11 4.96 -9.13
N LEU A 146 9.28 4.03 -8.66
CA LEU A 146 9.56 3.22 -7.47
C LEU A 146 10.80 2.35 -7.64
N ILE A 147 11.01 1.79 -8.84
CA ILE A 147 12.22 1.01 -9.16
C ILE A 147 13.47 1.89 -9.07
N ARG A 148 13.43 3.08 -9.66
CA ARG A 148 14.53 4.05 -9.65
C ARG A 148 14.91 4.46 -8.23
N TYR A 149 13.94 4.74 -7.37
CA TYR A 149 14.21 5.14 -5.97
C TYR A 149 14.70 3.97 -5.13
N SER A 150 14.10 2.79 -5.27
CA SER A 150 14.53 1.59 -4.53
C SER A 150 15.93 1.10 -4.90
N SER A 151 16.42 1.43 -6.10
CA SER A 151 17.76 1.07 -6.58
C SER A 151 18.84 2.05 -6.11
N LYS A 152 18.47 3.30 -5.79
CA LYS A 152 19.38 4.33 -5.29
C LYS A 152 19.77 4.15 -3.82
N GLU A 153 18.99 3.40 -3.04
CA GLU A 153 19.30 3.09 -1.62
C GLU A 153 20.19 1.84 -1.44
N ILE A 154 20.54 1.15 -2.53
CA ILE A 154 21.42 -0.04 -2.50
C ILE A 154 22.91 0.33 -2.70
N ILE A 155 23.22 1.63 -2.89
CA ILE A 155 24.59 2.13 -3.13
C ILE A 155 25.03 3.02 -1.97
#